data_AF-A0AB39V2B1-F1
#
_entry.id   AF-A0AB39V2B1-F1
#
_cell.length_a   1.000
_cell.length_b   1.000
_cell.length_c   1.000
_cell.angle_alpha   90.00
_cell.angle_beta   90.00
_cell.angle_gamma   90.00
#
_symmetry.space_group_name_H-M   'P 1'
#
loop_
_entity.id
_entity.type
_entity.pdbx_description
1 polymer ?
#
loop_
_entity_poly.entity_id
_entity_poly.type
_entity_poly.pdbx_seq_one_letter_code
_entity_poly.pdbx_strand_id
1 'polypeptide(L)' 'MEKKTLKQDDDIKIINNKILGEKIRNYRKRKKLSLEDLAKQMGISKLSIQKYEVGKRTIPFNILVDFFKILEIPLGRV' A
#
# COMPACT_ATOMS: atom_id res chain seq x y z
N MET A 1 7.14 -21.90 -30.77
CA MET A 1 5.79 -21.45 -30.36
C MET A 1 5.94 -20.63 -29.09
N GLU A 2 5.87 -19.33 -29.24
CA GLU A 2 6.25 -18.36 -28.22
C GLU A 2 5.20 -18.21 -27.11
N LYS A 3 5.74 -17.91 -25.93
CA LYS A 3 5.10 -17.84 -24.61
C LYS A 3 3.88 -16.91 -24.59
N LYS A 4 2.74 -17.43 -24.14
CA LYS A 4 1.51 -16.68 -23.83
C LYS A 4 1.22 -16.79 -22.33
N THR A 5 2.07 -16.20 -21.48
CA THR A 5 1.95 -16.26 -20.01
C THR A 5 2.36 -14.94 -19.33
N LEU A 6 2.02 -13.79 -19.93
CA LEU A 6 2.51 -12.47 -19.46
C LEU A 6 1.40 -11.46 -19.09
N LYS A 7 0.12 -11.85 -19.05
CA LYS A 7 -0.97 -10.91 -18.68
C LYS A 7 -1.60 -11.18 -17.32
N GLN A 8 -1.73 -12.45 -16.93
CA GLN A 8 -2.47 -12.83 -15.73
C GLN A 8 -1.77 -12.44 -14.43
N ASP A 9 -0.43 -12.50 -14.39
CA ASP A 9 0.36 -12.18 -13.21
C ASP A 9 0.35 -10.68 -12.88
N ASP A 10 0.32 -9.83 -13.91
CA ASP A 10 0.23 -8.37 -13.75
C ASP A 10 -1.16 -7.95 -13.23
N ASP A 11 -2.23 -8.57 -13.72
CA ASP A 11 -3.59 -8.34 -13.24
C ASP A 11 -3.74 -8.73 -11.76
N ILE A 12 -3.23 -9.90 -11.37
CA ILE A 12 -3.24 -10.36 -9.97
C ILE A 12 -2.44 -9.39 -9.09
N LYS A 13 -1.27 -8.95 -9.55
CA LYS A 13 -0.44 -7.98 -8.83
C LYS A 13 -1.14 -6.64 -8.64
N ILE A 14 -1.84 -6.14 -9.66
CA ILE A 14 -2.63 -4.90 -9.57
C ILE A 14 -3.76 -5.05 -8.55
N ILE A 15 -4.50 -6.16 -8.58
CA ILE A 15 -5.56 -6.47 -7.63
C ILE A 15 -5.01 -6.49 -6.19
N ASN A 16 -3.90 -7.20 -5.97
CA ASN A 16 -3.26 -7.28 -4.65
C ASN A 16 -2.79 -5.92 -4.14
N ASN A 17 -2.18 -5.09 -4.99
CA ASN A 17 -1.77 -3.74 -4.61
C ASN A 17 -2.98 -2.86 -4.23
N LYS A 18 -4.10 -2.99 -4.95
CA LYS A 18 -5.35 -2.27 -4.61
C LYS A 18 -5.89 -2.69 -3.26
N ILE A 19 -6.05 -3.99 -3.02
CA ILE A 19 -6.58 -4.53 -1.75
C ILE A 19 -5.71 -4.08 -0.57
N LEU A 20 -4.39 -4.21 -0.72
CA LEU A 20 -3.45 -3.79 0.31
C LEU A 20 -3.49 -2.28 0.56
N GLY A 21 -3.48 -1.49 -0.51
CA GLY A 21 -3.57 -0.03 -0.45
C GLY A 21 -4.84 0.44 0.24
N GLU A 22 -5.99 -0.18 -0.06
CA GLU A 22 -7.26 0.14 0.59
C GLU A 22 -7.26 -0.20 2.07
N LYS A 23 -6.68 -1.33 2.48
CA LYS A 23 -6.52 -1.67 3.91
C LYS A 23 -5.71 -0.58 4.63
N ILE A 24 -4.57 -0.19 4.09
CA ILE A 24 -3.71 0.88 4.65
C ILE A 24 -4.49 2.20 4.76
N ARG A 25 -5.19 2.59 3.69
CA ARG A 25 -6.02 3.80 3.66
C ARG A 25 -7.08 3.79 4.76
N ASN A 26 -7.72 2.65 4.98
CA ASN A 26 -8.75 2.50 5.99
C ASN A 26 -8.17 2.64 7.41
N TYR A 27 -7.00 2.04 7.70
CA TYR A 27 -6.32 2.25 8.98
C TYR A 27 -5.90 3.71 9.19
N ARG A 28 -5.32 4.36 8.17
CA ARG A 28 -4.96 5.78 8.24
C ARG A 28 -6.18 6.65 8.58
N LYS A 29 -7.30 6.44 7.89
CA LYS A 29 -8.55 7.16 8.14
C LYS A 29 -9.13 6.91 9.53
N ARG A 30 -9.07 5.67 10.05
CA ARG A 30 -9.49 5.35 11.42
C ARG A 30 -8.67 6.11 12.46
N LYS A 31 -7.37 6.28 12.21
CA LYS A 31 -6.48 7.14 13.02
C LYS A 31 -6.63 8.64 12.76
N LYS A 32 -7.58 9.06 11.90
CA LYS A 32 -7.85 10.46 11.53
C LYS A 32 -6.62 11.20 10.96
N LEU A 33 -5.69 10.49 10.34
CA LEU A 33 -4.50 11.08 9.74
C LEU A 33 -4.78 11.55 8.31
N SER A 34 -4.35 12.75 7.94
CA SER A 34 -4.28 13.16 6.54
C SER A 34 -3.17 12.40 5.80
N LEU A 35 -3.11 12.52 4.47
CA LEU A 35 -2.00 11.94 3.71
C LEU A 35 -0.67 12.61 4.09
N GLU A 36 -0.72 13.92 4.35
CA GLU A 36 0.40 14.75 4.79
C GLU A 36 0.91 14.34 6.17
N ASP A 37 0.02 14.05 7.12
CA ASP A 37 0.42 13.61 8.46
C ASP A 37 1.14 12.26 8.41
N LEU A 38 0.58 11.31 7.67
CA LEU A 38 1.21 9.99 7.53
C LEU A 38 2.53 10.09 6.76
N ALA A 39 2.58 10.89 5.70
CA ALA A 39 3.80 11.15 4.94
C ALA A 39 4.93 11.71 5.83
N LYS A 40 4.61 12.67 6.70
CA LYS A 40 5.56 13.23 7.68
C LYS A 40 6.05 12.16 8.66
N GLN A 41 5.15 11.34 9.21
CA GLN A 41 5.51 10.27 10.15
C GLN A 41 6.38 9.18 9.50
N MET A 42 6.13 8.87 8.22
CA MET A 42 6.89 7.88 7.46
C MET A 42 8.17 8.43 6.84
N GLY A 43 8.38 9.75 6.86
CA GLY A 43 9.53 10.38 6.19
C GLY A 43 9.53 10.22 4.66
N ILE A 44 8.36 10.08 4.03
CA ILE A 44 8.25 9.93 2.56
C ILE A 44 7.22 10.89 1.97
N SER A 45 7.21 11.05 0.65
CA SER A 45 6.30 12.01 0.00
C SER A 45 4.82 11.61 0.14
N LYS A 46 3.94 12.61 0.30
CA LYS A 46 2.48 12.46 0.23
C LYS A 46 2.04 11.69 -1.03
N LEU A 47 2.66 12.00 -2.17
CA LEU A 47 2.34 11.36 -3.44
C LEU A 47 2.69 9.87 -3.43
N SER A 48 3.78 9.47 -2.75
CA SER A 48 4.13 8.07 -2.54
C SER A 48 3.03 7.35 -1.76
N ILE A 49 2.62 7.90 -0.61
CA ILE A 49 1.51 7.36 0.20
C ILE A 49 0.24 7.22 -0.64
N GLN A 50 -0.13 8.27 -1.38
CA GLN A 50 -1.33 8.25 -2.22
C GLN A 50 -1.25 7.14 -3.27
N LYS A 51 -0.11 6.99 -3.96
CA LYS A 51 0.08 5.94 -4.98
C LYS A 51 0.01 4.53 -4.38
N TYR A 52 0.52 4.34 -3.17
CA TYR A 52 0.40 3.08 -2.43
C TYR A 52 -1.05 2.79 -2.06
N GLU A 53 -1.77 3.76 -1.49
CA GLU A 53 -3.16 3.57 -1.06
C GLU A 53 -4.14 3.28 -2.21
N VAL A 54 -3.87 3.78 -3.41
CA VAL A 54 -4.72 3.51 -4.59
C VAL A 54 -4.23 2.31 -5.42
N GLY A 55 -3.18 1.61 -4.97
CA GLY A 55 -2.61 0.45 -5.65
C GLY A 55 -1.85 0.77 -6.95
N LYS A 56 -1.58 2.04 -7.26
CA LYS A 56 -0.84 2.48 -8.46
C LYS A 56 0.65 2.19 -8.39
N ARG A 57 1.17 1.86 -7.21
CA ARG A 57 2.58 1.50 -6.98
C ARG A 57 2.65 0.37 -5.98
N THR A 58 3.47 -0.65 -6.26
CA THR A 58 3.81 -1.70 -5.30
C THR A 58 4.54 -1.10 -4.11
N ILE A 59 4.15 -1.52 -2.91
CA ILE A 59 4.72 -1.04 -1.65
C ILE A 59 5.99 -1.85 -1.36
N PRO A 60 7.17 -1.20 -1.23
CA PRO A 60 8.38 -1.88 -0.78
C PRO A 60 8.21 -2.47 0.62
N PHE A 61 8.84 -3.62 0.90
CA PHE A 61 8.64 -4.33 2.16
C PHE A 61 8.96 -3.50 3.40
N ASN A 62 10.05 -2.72 3.38
CA ASN A 62 10.41 -1.82 4.50
C ASN A 62 9.31 -0.77 4.76
N ILE A 63 8.77 -0.16 3.70
CA ILE A 63 7.67 0.80 3.79
C ILE A 63 6.39 0.12 4.29
N LEU A 64 6.15 -1.13 3.89
CA LEU A 64 5.04 -1.92 4.38
C LEU A 64 5.13 -2.15 5.90
N VAL A 65 6.31 -2.54 6.39
CA VAL A 65 6.56 -2.69 7.83
C VAL A 65 6.32 -1.39 8.58
N ASP A 66 6.75 -0.25 8.02
CA ASP A 66 6.53 1.06 8.64
C ASP A 66 5.04 1.42 8.70
N PHE A 67 4.26 1.12 7.65
CA PHE A 67 2.80 1.26 7.70
C PHE A 67 2.20 0.46 8.85
N PHE A 68 2.63 -0.80 9.04
CA PHE A 68 2.06 -1.64 10.10
C PHE A 68 2.39 -1.11 11.49
N LYS A 69 3.61 -0.60 11.69
CA LYS A 69 4.03 0.01 12.96
C LYS A 69 3.26 1.31 13.23
N ILE A 70 3.31 2.25 12.30
CA ILE A 70 2.74 3.60 12.48
C ILE A 70 1.22 3.55 12.57
N LEU A 71 0.58 2.73 11.72
CA LEU A 71 -0.88 2.60 11.70
C LEU A 71 -1.41 1.53 12.66
N GLU A 72 -0.53 0.88 13.44
CA GLU A 72 -0.88 -0.21 14.36
C GLU A 72 -1.73 -1.30 13.69
N ILE A 73 -1.32 -1.73 12.50
CA ILE A 73 -1.98 -2.80 11.76
C ILE A 73 -1.47 -4.14 12.29
N PRO A 74 -2.36 -5.04 12.78
CA PRO A 74 -1.94 -6.36 13.21
C PRO A 74 -1.43 -7.18 12.01
N LEU A 75 -0.28 -7.85 12.17
CA LEU A 75 0.35 -8.63 11.09
C LEU A 75 -0.56 -9.72 10.50
N GLY A 76 -1.46 -10.31 11.29
CA GLY A 76 -2.43 -11.32 10.84
C GLY A 76 -3.70 -10.78 10.17
N ARG A 77 -3.80 -9.48 9.88
CA ARG A 77 -5.02 -8.84 9.32
C ARG A 77 -4.88 -8.42 7.85
N VAL A 78 -3.78 -8.75 7.18
CA VAL A 78 -3.46 -8.29 5.82
C VAL A 78 -3.40 -9.43 4.84
#